data_AF-A0A7S0AYP5-F1
#
_entry.id   AF-A0A7S0AYP5-F1
#
_cell.length_a   1.000
_cell.length_b   1.000
_cell.length_c   1.000
_cell.angle_alpha   90.00
_cell.angle_beta   90.00
_cell.angle_gamma   90.00
#
_symmetry.space_group_name_H-M   'P 1'
#
loop_
_entity.id
_entity.type
_entity.pdbx_description
1 polymer ?
#
loop_
_entity_poly.entity_id
_entity_poly.type
_entity_poly.pdbx_seq_one_letter_code
_entity_poly.pdbx_strand_id
1 'polypeptide(L)'
;ATLVLGDVAGRLRMNRFRSDNSAVDRDEYLNLQLRSTDGNVPSIVCIESFGESLLAVSTRQLGEELPRASQPPSTNSVDVRVPIGQGVHIIDLETNTCRATLNGHKDVVHAICLLPDRCLATCGGKMDAKTRIWDLSSSHLDSVAETLIWTEAESKELEEVGYVFGLVALPDTKPGSQHYALAAARYNVVRMCI
;
A
#
# COMPACT_ATOMS: atom_id res chain seq x y z
N ALA A 1 -17.27 7.46 8.12
CA ALA A 1 -15.97 6.75 8.17
C ALA A 1 -15.90 5.77 6.99
N THR A 2 -14.72 5.42 6.49
CA THR A 2 -14.56 4.47 5.38
C THR A 2 -13.77 3.25 5.86
N LEU A 3 -14.28 2.04 5.62
CA LEU A 3 -13.55 0.80 5.83
C LEU A 3 -13.10 0.26 4.48
N VAL A 4 -11.79 0.02 4.35
CA VAL A 4 -11.20 -0.63 3.17
C VAL A 4 -10.70 -2.00 3.60
N LEU A 5 -11.06 -3.04 2.85
CA LEU A 5 -10.65 -4.42 3.09
C LEU A 5 -10.00 -4.96 1.82
N GLY A 6 -8.84 -5.59 1.97
CA GLY A 6 -8.18 -6.37 0.91
C GLY A 6 -8.29 -7.87 1.18
N ASP A 7 -8.32 -8.69 0.14
CA ASP A 7 -8.26 -10.15 0.27
C ASP A 7 -7.15 -10.80 -0.58
N VAL A 8 -6.96 -12.10 -0.36
CA VAL A 8 -5.93 -12.92 -1.03
C VAL A 8 -6.16 -13.07 -2.53
N ALA A 9 -7.36 -12.76 -3.04
CA ALA A 9 -7.69 -12.78 -4.45
C ALA A 9 -7.44 -11.43 -5.14
N GLY A 10 -6.83 -10.46 -4.43
CA GLY A 10 -6.53 -9.15 -4.98
C GLY A 10 -7.75 -8.23 -5.03
N ARG A 11 -8.82 -8.52 -4.28
CA ARG A 11 -10.01 -7.67 -4.25
C ARG A 11 -9.91 -6.65 -3.13
N LEU A 12 -10.18 -5.39 -3.45
CA LEU A 12 -10.42 -4.32 -2.49
C LEU A 12 -11.93 -4.07 -2.38
N ARG A 13 -12.42 -3.96 -1.15
CA ARG A 13 -13.82 -3.64 -0.84
C ARG A 13 -13.85 -2.43 0.05
N MET A 14 -14.56 -1.40 -0.38
CA MET A 14 -14.70 -0.16 0.37
C MET A 14 -16.14 -0.01 0.82
N ASN A 15 -16.36 0.25 2.10
CA ASN A 15 -17.68 0.51 2.66
C ASN A 15 -17.66 1.87 3.36
N ARG A 16 -18.62 2.73 3.04
CA ARG A 16 -18.81 4.02 3.72
C ARG A 16 -19.87 3.88 4.81
N PHE A 17 -19.54 4.41 5.98
CA PHE A 17 -20.40 4.44 7.15
C PHE A 17 -20.92 5.86 7.32
N ARG A 18 -22.25 5.98 7.44
CA ARG A 18 -22.92 7.23 7.81
C ARG A 18 -22.50 7.67 9.21
N SER A 19 -22.49 8.97 9.44
CA SER A 19 -22.08 9.59 10.71
C SER A 19 -23.01 9.27 11.88
N ASP A 20 -24.23 8.78 11.63
CA ASP A 20 -25.21 8.42 12.66
C ASP A 20 -25.01 7.03 13.29
N ASN A 21 -23.95 6.30 12.92
CA ASN A 21 -23.54 5.00 13.49
C ASN A 21 -24.61 3.88 13.41
N SER A 22 -25.71 4.07 12.66
CA SER A 22 -26.87 3.19 12.72
C SER A 22 -26.94 2.15 11.58
N ALA A 23 -26.22 2.36 10.47
CA ALA A 23 -26.13 1.40 9.39
C ALA A 23 -24.89 1.62 8.50
N VAL A 24 -24.35 0.52 7.95
CA VAL A 24 -23.48 0.58 6.76
C VAL A 24 -24.36 1.03 5.60
N ASP A 25 -23.96 2.05 4.85
CA ASP A 25 -24.65 2.38 3.61
C ASP A 25 -24.36 1.25 2.62
N ARG A 26 -25.33 0.34 2.47
CA ARG A 26 -25.18 -0.83 1.59
C ARG A 26 -25.27 -0.45 0.12
N ASP A 27 -25.54 0.81 -0.23
CA ASP A 27 -25.66 1.26 -1.62
C ASP A 27 -24.38 1.94 -2.14
N GLU A 28 -23.49 2.43 -1.26
CA GLU A 28 -22.17 2.97 -1.61
C GLU A 28 -21.03 2.01 -1.20
N TYR A 29 -20.87 0.91 -1.94
CA TYR A 29 -19.70 0.03 -1.81
C TYR A 29 -18.95 -0.08 -3.14
N LEU A 30 -17.69 0.34 -3.14
CA LEU A 30 -16.80 0.20 -4.30
C LEU A 30 -16.04 -1.13 -4.19
N ASN A 31 -16.08 -1.92 -5.26
CA ASN A 31 -15.29 -3.15 -5.37
C ASN A 31 -14.25 -2.96 -6.46
N LEU A 32 -12.97 -3.05 -6.10
CA LEU A 32 -11.88 -3.04 -7.06
C LEU A 32 -11.27 -4.42 -7.14
N GLN A 33 -10.92 -4.84 -8.34
CA GLN A 33 -10.17 -6.07 -8.59
C GLN A 33 -8.80 -5.70 -9.16
N LEU A 34 -7.74 -6.00 -8.40
CA LEU A 34 -6.39 -5.81 -8.90
C LEU A 34 -6.09 -6.87 -9.96
N ARG A 35 -5.55 -6.44 -11.10
CA ARG A 35 -5.07 -7.33 -12.16
C ARG A 35 -3.69 -6.89 -12.58
N SER A 36 -2.72 -7.81 -12.48
CA SER A 36 -1.40 -7.50 -12.97
C SER A 36 -1.33 -7.62 -14.49
N THR A 37 -0.51 -6.78 -15.11
CA THR A 37 -0.17 -6.89 -16.53
C THR A 37 0.88 -7.96 -16.83
N ASP A 38 1.62 -8.42 -15.81
CA ASP A 38 2.62 -9.50 -15.95
C ASP A 38 2.00 -10.91 -15.93
N GLY A 39 0.66 -11.01 -15.83
CA GLY A 39 -0.08 -12.26 -15.78
C GLY A 39 -0.19 -12.89 -14.39
N ASN A 40 0.48 -12.33 -13.38
CA ASN A 40 0.38 -12.81 -12.01
C ASN A 40 -0.90 -12.34 -11.34
N VAL A 41 -1.42 -13.17 -10.42
CA VAL A 41 -2.56 -12.80 -9.57
C VAL A 41 -2.03 -12.10 -8.32
N PRO A 42 -2.26 -10.78 -8.16
CA PRO A 42 -1.82 -10.06 -6.97
C PRO A 42 -2.68 -10.47 -5.76
N SER A 43 -2.04 -10.97 -4.70
CA SER A 43 -2.67 -11.19 -3.39
C SER A 43 -2.35 -10.00 -2.49
N ILE A 44 -3.36 -9.36 -1.92
CA ILE A 44 -3.15 -8.21 -1.02
C ILE A 44 -2.58 -8.71 0.31
N VAL A 45 -1.56 -8.01 0.83
CA VAL A 45 -0.86 -8.35 2.07
C VAL A 45 -1.15 -7.33 3.15
N CYS A 46 -0.99 -6.05 2.84
CA CYS A 46 -1.31 -4.94 3.71
C CYS A 46 -1.73 -3.72 2.90
N ILE A 47 -2.44 -2.80 3.55
CA ILE A 47 -2.95 -1.57 2.96
C ILE A 47 -2.71 -0.42 3.93
N GLU A 48 -2.48 0.77 3.38
CA GLU A 48 -2.28 1.99 4.16
C GLU A 48 -2.92 3.17 3.42
N SER A 49 -3.63 4.03 4.16
CA SER A 49 -4.20 5.26 3.58
C SER A 49 -3.08 6.20 3.16
N PHE A 50 -3.18 6.78 1.97
CA PHE A 50 -2.15 7.66 1.41
C PHE A 50 -2.78 9.00 0.98
N GLY A 51 -3.08 9.88 1.93
CA GLY A 51 -3.85 11.10 1.64
C GLY A 51 -5.36 10.84 1.51
N GLU A 52 -6.07 11.71 0.78
CA GLU A 52 -7.55 11.72 0.77
C GLU A 52 -8.16 10.61 -0.09
N SER A 53 -7.63 10.39 -1.29
CA SER A 53 -8.19 9.46 -2.28
C SER A 53 -7.24 8.32 -2.66
N LEU A 54 -5.99 8.32 -2.18
CA LEU A 54 -5.02 7.29 -2.55
C LEU A 54 -4.86 6.23 -1.46
N LEU A 55 -4.59 5.02 -1.90
CA LEU A 55 -4.34 3.86 -1.06
C LEU A 55 -3.03 3.20 -1.48
N ALA A 56 -2.10 3.02 -0.54
CA ALA A 56 -0.94 2.18 -0.75
C ALA A 56 -1.33 0.72 -0.48
N VAL A 57 -1.08 -0.18 -1.43
CA VAL A 57 -1.46 -1.58 -1.36
C VAL A 57 -0.25 -2.45 -1.64
N SER A 58 0.19 -3.22 -0.65
CA SER A 58 1.18 -4.27 -0.89
C SER A 58 0.52 -5.50 -1.47
N THR A 59 1.13 -6.03 -2.53
CA THR A 59 0.77 -7.27 -3.17
C THR A 59 1.93 -8.25 -3.12
N ARG A 60 1.59 -9.53 -3.08
CA ARG A 60 2.51 -10.63 -3.36
C ARG A 60 1.96 -11.48 -4.49
N GLN A 61 2.85 -12.20 -5.16
CA GLN A 61 2.42 -13.26 -6.05
C GLN A 61 2.01 -14.50 -5.22
N LEU A 62 0.82 -15.02 -5.46
CA LEU A 62 0.43 -16.35 -4.98
C LEU A 62 0.91 -17.40 -5.99
N GLY A 63 1.57 -18.46 -5.50
CA GLY A 63 1.92 -19.62 -6.32
C GLY A 63 0.67 -20.44 -6.65
N GLU A 64 0.42 -20.61 -7.95
CA GLU A 64 -0.77 -21.20 -8.59
C GLU A 64 -2.12 -20.52 -8.30
N GLU A 65 -2.92 -20.35 -9.36
CA GLU A 65 -4.18 -19.63 -9.37
C GLU A 65 -5.14 -20.11 -8.26
N LEU A 66 -5.76 -19.16 -7.55
CA LEU A 66 -6.96 -19.45 -6.77
C LEU A 66 -8.02 -20.07 -7.71
N PRO A 67 -8.61 -21.23 -7.38
CA PRO A 67 -9.61 -21.88 -8.24
C PRO A 67 -10.70 -20.89 -8.63
N ARG A 68 -11.14 -20.88 -9.90
CA ARG A 68 -12.22 -19.98 -10.39
C ARG A 68 -13.46 -19.95 -9.49
N ALA A 69 -13.74 -21.03 -8.75
CA ALA A 69 -14.83 -21.13 -7.78
C ALA A 69 -14.68 -20.24 -6.52
N SER A 70 -13.46 -19.79 -6.20
CA SER A 70 -13.16 -18.83 -5.13
C SER A 70 -13.18 -17.38 -5.62
N GLN A 71 -13.30 -17.16 -6.94
CA GLN A 71 -13.55 -15.83 -7.49
C GLN A 71 -15.03 -15.48 -7.29
N PRO A 72 -15.34 -14.38 -6.60
CA PRO A 72 -16.72 -13.92 -6.46
C PRO A 72 -17.28 -13.57 -7.86
N PRO A 73 -18.59 -13.75 -8.10
CA PRO A 73 -19.20 -13.41 -9.38
C PRO A 73 -18.88 -11.96 -9.76
N SER A 74 -18.44 -11.76 -11.00
CA SER A 74 -17.85 -10.54 -11.57
C SER A 74 -18.84 -9.38 -11.77
N THR A 75 -19.98 -9.38 -11.08
CA THR A 75 -21.11 -8.57 -11.53
C THR A 75 -21.05 -7.10 -11.11
N ASN A 76 -20.09 -6.67 -10.26
CA ASN A 76 -20.00 -5.28 -9.78
C ASN A 76 -18.58 -4.82 -9.37
N SER A 77 -17.50 -5.33 -9.99
CA SER A 77 -16.12 -4.90 -9.69
C SER A 77 -15.50 -4.09 -10.84
N VAL A 78 -14.79 -3.01 -10.49
CA VAL A 78 -13.94 -2.25 -11.42
C VAL A 78 -12.53 -2.84 -11.40
N ASP A 79 -11.98 -3.14 -12.57
CA ASP A 79 -10.61 -3.65 -12.66
C ASP A 79 -9.60 -2.51 -12.55
N VAL A 80 -8.62 -2.66 -11.66
CA VAL A 80 -7.46 -1.77 -11.54
C VAL A 80 -6.24 -2.50 -12.08
N ARG A 81 -5.66 -2.00 -13.17
CA ARG A 81 -4.44 -2.57 -13.74
C ARG A 81 -3.22 -2.13 -12.94
N VAL A 82 -2.41 -3.08 -12.53
CA VAL A 82 -1.11 -2.84 -11.88
C VAL A 82 0.02 -3.43 -12.76
N PRO A 83 1.18 -2.78 -12.89
CA PRO A 83 2.26 -3.24 -13.78
C PRO A 83 2.86 -4.61 -13.43
N ILE A 84 2.99 -4.92 -12.14
CA ILE A 84 3.62 -6.16 -11.63
C ILE A 84 2.76 -6.77 -10.53
N GLY A 85 2.83 -8.08 -10.34
CA GLY A 85 1.99 -8.80 -9.38
C GLY A 85 2.47 -8.73 -7.93
N GLN A 86 3.75 -8.44 -7.72
CA GLN A 86 4.37 -8.28 -6.40
C GLN A 86 5.03 -6.91 -6.30
N GLY A 87 4.58 -6.10 -5.36
CA GLY A 87 5.11 -4.78 -5.11
C GLY A 87 4.23 -3.97 -4.16
N VAL A 88 4.46 -2.66 -4.11
CA VAL A 88 3.52 -1.73 -3.48
C VAL A 88 2.92 -0.85 -4.56
N HIS A 89 1.60 -0.78 -4.63
CA HIS A 89 0.89 0.01 -5.63
C HIS A 89 0.16 1.17 -4.95
N ILE A 90 0.29 2.38 -5.51
CA ILE A 90 -0.48 3.55 -5.12
C ILE A 90 -1.71 3.60 -6.01
N ILE A 91 -2.88 3.37 -5.42
CA ILE A 91 -4.16 3.27 -6.12
C ILE A 91 -4.99 4.49 -5.80
N ASP A 92 -5.46 5.17 -6.84
CA ASP A 92 -6.44 6.24 -6.74
C ASP A 92 -7.85 5.66 -6.74
N LEU A 93 -8.57 5.90 -5.64
CA LEU A 93 -9.90 5.35 -5.40
C LEU A 93 -11.01 6.19 -6.07
N GLU A 94 -10.71 7.41 -6.54
CA GLU A 94 -11.65 8.24 -7.31
C GLU A 94 -11.59 7.86 -8.78
N THR A 95 -10.39 7.70 -9.33
CA THR A 95 -10.20 7.37 -10.75
C THR A 95 -10.13 5.86 -11.01
N ASN A 96 -10.03 5.03 -9.98
CA ASN A 96 -9.86 3.57 -10.06
C ASN A 96 -8.62 3.18 -10.88
N THR A 97 -7.51 3.90 -10.69
CA THR A 97 -6.26 3.66 -11.45
C THR A 97 -5.07 3.49 -10.53
N CYS A 98 -4.07 2.73 -11.00
CA CYS A 98 -2.77 2.68 -10.36
C CYS A 98 -1.94 3.91 -10.79
N ARG A 99 -1.60 4.77 -9.83
CA ARG A 99 -0.79 5.99 -10.05
C ARG A 99 0.71 5.69 -10.03
N ALA A 100 1.13 4.80 -9.14
CA ALA A 100 2.52 4.40 -9.04
C ALA A 100 2.66 2.96 -8.55
N THR A 101 3.81 2.36 -8.85
CA THR A 101 4.22 1.05 -8.37
C THR A 101 5.66 1.11 -7.89
N LEU A 102 5.89 0.73 -6.64
CA LEU A 102 7.17 0.74 -5.97
C LEU A 102 7.75 -0.67 -5.99
N ASN A 103 8.71 -0.90 -6.89
CA ASN A 103 9.35 -2.17 -7.17
C ASN A 103 10.81 -2.19 -6.69
N GLY A 104 11.02 -2.22 -5.38
CA GLY A 104 12.36 -2.22 -4.79
C GLY A 104 12.65 -3.35 -3.80
N HIS A 105 11.64 -4.08 -3.35
CA HIS A 105 11.81 -5.16 -2.37
C HIS A 105 11.93 -6.51 -3.09
N LYS A 106 12.91 -7.33 -2.66
CA LYS A 106 13.16 -8.67 -3.22
C LYS A 106 12.28 -9.76 -2.58
N ASP A 107 11.46 -9.40 -1.60
CA ASP A 107 10.55 -10.25 -0.86
C ASP A 107 9.24 -9.46 -0.61
N VAL A 108 8.22 -10.15 -0.10
CA VAL A 108 6.90 -9.57 0.19
C VAL A 108 7.02 -8.38 1.15
N VAL A 109 6.33 -7.28 0.83
CA VAL A 109 6.25 -6.13 1.76
C VAL A 109 5.20 -6.41 2.82
N HIS A 110 5.61 -6.57 4.08
CA HIS A 110 4.69 -6.92 5.16
C HIS A 110 4.11 -5.71 5.88
N ALA A 111 4.81 -4.57 5.83
CA ALA A 111 4.37 -3.35 6.48
C ALA A 111 4.59 -2.14 5.57
N ILE A 112 3.59 -1.28 5.55
CA ILE A 112 3.60 0.02 4.87
C ILE A 112 3.16 1.05 5.92
N CYS A 113 3.77 2.24 5.92
CA CYS A 113 3.36 3.33 6.79
C CYS A 113 3.50 4.66 6.05
N LEU A 114 2.41 5.44 6.01
CA LEU A 114 2.46 6.81 5.51
C LEU A 114 3.25 7.67 6.52
N LEU A 115 4.17 8.46 5.99
CA LEU A 115 4.97 9.41 6.73
C LEU A 115 4.52 10.83 6.39
N PRO A 116 4.92 11.84 7.18
CA PRO A 116 4.84 13.24 6.78
C PRO A 116 5.40 13.51 5.36
N ASP A 117 4.96 14.61 4.77
CA ASP A 117 5.43 15.09 3.45
C ASP A 117 5.23 14.11 2.29
N ARG A 118 4.19 13.26 2.36
CA ARG A 118 3.87 12.24 1.35
C ARG A 118 4.98 11.22 1.14
N CYS A 119 5.84 11.02 2.14
CA CYS A 119 6.77 9.90 2.12
C CYS A 119 6.06 8.60 2.52
N LEU A 120 6.49 7.48 1.95
CA LEU A 120 5.98 6.15 2.30
C LEU A 120 7.14 5.28 2.80
N ALA A 121 7.01 4.69 3.98
CA ALA A 121 7.93 3.68 4.45
C ALA A 121 7.41 2.28 4.12
N THR A 122 8.28 1.41 3.60
CA THR A 122 7.94 0.02 3.25
C THR A 122 8.98 -0.94 3.81
N CYS A 123 8.52 -2.06 4.35
CA CYS A 123 9.38 -3.08 4.94
C CYS A 123 9.25 -4.42 4.22
N GLY A 124 10.35 -4.88 3.64
CA GLY A 124 10.44 -6.17 2.98
C GLY A 124 10.44 -7.35 3.95
N GLY A 125 10.11 -8.52 3.40
CA GLY A 125 10.07 -9.79 4.10
C GLY A 125 11.42 -10.26 4.62
N LYS A 126 11.45 -11.43 5.26
CA LYS A 126 12.65 -11.94 5.93
C LYS A 126 13.85 -12.05 4.98
N MET A 127 13.63 -12.37 3.70
CA MET A 127 14.71 -12.54 2.73
C MET A 127 15.25 -11.21 2.20
N ASP A 128 14.42 -10.17 2.21
CA ASP A 128 14.83 -8.83 1.80
C ASP A 128 15.39 -8.02 2.98
N ALA A 129 14.72 -8.07 4.14
CA ALA A 129 15.11 -7.47 5.41
C ALA A 129 15.51 -5.98 5.34
N LYS A 130 14.98 -5.27 4.35
CA LYS A 130 15.22 -3.84 4.12
C LYS A 130 13.99 -3.03 4.46
N THR A 131 14.25 -1.82 4.97
CA THR A 131 13.24 -0.77 5.06
C THR A 131 13.61 0.32 4.08
N ARG A 132 12.66 0.72 3.23
CA ARG A 132 12.84 1.73 2.20
C ARG A 132 11.89 2.89 2.43
N ILE A 133 12.37 4.09 2.19
CA ILE A 133 11.58 5.33 2.21
C ILE A 133 11.45 5.82 0.77
N TRP A 134 10.21 6.06 0.37
CA TRP A 134 9.85 6.56 -0.95
C TRP A 134 9.33 7.97 -0.80
N ASP A 135 10.04 8.95 -1.37
CA ASP A 135 9.54 10.32 -1.43
C ASP A 135 8.59 10.46 -2.61
N LEU A 136 7.28 10.42 -2.33
CA LEU A 136 6.24 10.52 -3.34
C LEU A 136 5.65 11.94 -3.41
N SER A 137 6.38 12.94 -2.90
CA SER A 137 5.97 14.36 -2.94
C SER A 137 6.02 14.96 -4.35
N SER A 138 6.75 14.33 -5.27
CA SER A 138 6.82 14.81 -6.65
C SER A 138 5.42 14.89 -7.27
N SER A 139 5.16 15.97 -8.01
CA SER A 139 3.88 16.28 -8.69
C SER A 139 3.41 15.22 -9.70
N HIS A 140 4.14 14.12 -9.85
CA HIS A 140 3.88 13.07 -10.79
C HIS A 140 2.72 12.14 -10.36
N LEU A 141 2.41 12.03 -9.06
CA LEU A 141 1.22 11.28 -8.61
C LEU A 141 -0.09 11.99 -8.99
N ASP A 142 -0.07 13.32 -9.12
CA ASP A 142 -1.25 14.12 -9.44
C ASP A 142 -1.54 14.14 -10.97
N SER A 143 -0.57 13.73 -11.80
CA SER A 143 -0.73 13.59 -13.25
C SER A 143 -1.49 12.31 -13.63
N VAL A 144 -2.37 12.41 -14.63
CA VAL A 144 -3.27 11.33 -15.06
C VAL A 144 -2.70 10.50 -16.22
N ALA A 145 -1.51 10.85 -16.72
CA ALA A 145 -1.05 10.35 -18.02
C ALA A 145 -0.67 8.85 -18.00
N GLU A 146 0.17 8.39 -17.07
CA GLU A 146 0.68 7.01 -17.04
C GLU A 146 1.06 6.55 -15.62
N THR A 147 0.96 5.24 -15.34
CA THR A 147 1.43 4.64 -14.09
C THR A 147 2.95 4.70 -14.01
N LEU A 148 3.49 5.30 -12.95
CA LEU A 148 4.93 5.35 -12.72
C LEU A 148 5.44 4.05 -12.10
N ILE A 149 6.56 3.53 -12.59
CA ILE A 149 7.24 2.39 -11.97
C ILE A 149 8.53 2.91 -11.35
N TRP A 150 8.60 2.84 -10.03
CA TRP A 150 9.75 3.22 -9.22
C TRP A 150 10.50 1.95 -8.86
N THR A 151 11.83 2.03 -8.80
CA THR A 151 12.72 0.92 -8.46
C THR A 151 13.43 1.19 -7.14
N GLU A 152 14.27 0.26 -6.69
CA GLU A 152 15.08 0.49 -5.48
C GLU A 152 15.97 1.75 -5.54
N ALA A 153 16.36 2.19 -6.74
CA ALA A 153 17.21 3.36 -6.94
C ALA A 153 16.54 4.68 -6.56
N GLU A 154 15.22 4.75 -6.65
CA GLU A 154 14.39 5.91 -6.28
C GLU A 154 14.00 5.91 -4.79
N SER A 155 14.49 4.92 -4.02
CA SER A 155 14.23 4.82 -2.59
C SER A 155 15.46 5.15 -1.75
N LYS A 156 15.23 5.67 -0.54
CA LYS A 156 16.25 5.73 0.50
C LYS A 156 16.14 4.48 1.39
N GLU A 157 17.17 3.65 1.39
CA GLU A 157 17.26 2.49 2.28
C GLU A 157 17.69 2.92 3.69
N LEU A 158 17.04 2.35 4.70
CA LEU A 158 17.47 2.49 6.09
C LEU A 158 18.36 1.32 6.47
N GLU A 159 19.53 1.65 7.03
CA GLU A 159 20.50 0.65 7.49
C GLU A 159 20.09 0.08 8.86
N GLU A 160 20.50 -1.17 9.12
CA GLU A 160 20.40 -1.83 10.44
C GLU A 160 18.99 -2.02 11.04
N VAL A 161 17.92 -1.81 10.26
CA VAL A 161 16.54 -2.02 10.73
C VAL A 161 16.19 -3.52 10.83
N GLY A 162 16.66 -4.31 9.85
CA GLY A 162 16.39 -5.75 9.76
C GLY A 162 14.96 -6.06 9.30
N TYR A 163 14.50 -7.28 9.61
CA TYR A 163 13.17 -7.76 9.22
C TYR A 163 12.08 -7.19 10.12
N VAL A 164 11.13 -6.47 9.52
CA VAL A 164 10.06 -5.73 10.19
C VAL A 164 8.70 -6.25 9.75
N PHE A 165 7.84 -6.57 10.72
CA PHE A 165 6.45 -7.04 10.46
C PHE A 165 5.37 -6.06 10.94
N GLY A 166 5.75 -4.94 11.54
CA GLY A 166 4.84 -3.89 11.99
C GLY A 166 5.57 -2.56 12.01
N LEU A 167 4.91 -1.52 11.51
CA LEU A 167 5.50 -0.23 11.27
C LEU A 167 4.53 0.87 11.69
N VAL A 168 5.02 1.89 12.41
CA VAL A 168 4.22 3.06 12.77
C VAL A 168 5.08 4.31 12.85
N ALA A 169 4.58 5.40 12.27
CA ALA A 169 5.11 6.74 12.45
C ALA A 169 4.50 7.37 13.71
N LEU A 170 5.34 7.82 14.63
CA LEU A 170 4.94 8.41 15.90
C LEU A 170 5.38 9.88 15.95
N PRO A 171 4.53 10.79 16.46
CA PRO A 171 4.90 12.19 16.60
C PRO A 171 6.12 12.34 17.52
N ASP A 172 7.06 13.21 17.15
CA ASP A 172 8.13 13.61 18.08
C ASP A 172 7.55 14.60 19.10
N THR A 173 7.59 14.22 20.37
CA THR A 173 7.09 15.05 21.48
C THR A 173 8.04 16.18 21.86
N LYS A 174 9.21 16.29 21.21
CA LYS A 174 10.19 17.34 21.49
C LYS A 174 9.76 18.68 20.86
N PRO A 175 9.64 19.77 21.65
CA PRO A 175 9.26 21.08 21.13
C PRO A 175 10.22 21.55 20.01
N GLY A 176 9.64 21.98 18.88
CA GLY A 176 10.40 22.46 17.71
C GLY A 176 10.96 21.36 16.80
N SER A 177 10.66 20.09 17.07
CA SER A 177 11.05 18.98 16.20
C SER A 177 10.08 18.88 15.01
N GLN A 178 10.62 18.88 13.79
CA GLN A 178 9.87 18.53 12.56
C GLN A 178 9.87 17.01 12.30
N HIS A 179 10.41 16.23 13.24
CA HIS A 179 10.74 14.83 13.05
C HIS A 179 9.63 13.90 13.57
N TYR A 180 9.72 12.62 13.21
CA TYR A 180 8.86 11.56 13.76
C TYR A 180 9.70 10.30 14.00
N ALA A 181 9.29 9.50 14.97
CA ALA A 181 9.92 8.20 15.20
C ALA A 181 9.24 7.13 14.35
N LEU A 182 10.03 6.21 13.80
CA LEU A 182 9.54 5.03 13.11
C LEU A 182 9.78 3.81 14.01
N ALA A 183 8.72 3.28 14.59
CA ALA A 183 8.82 2.04 15.37
C ALA A 183 8.58 0.84 14.45
N ALA A 184 9.54 -0.09 14.44
CA ALA A 184 9.61 -1.20 13.50
C ALA A 184 9.81 -2.52 14.26
N ALA A 185 8.87 -3.46 14.19
CA ALA A 185 8.91 -4.65 15.04
C ALA A 185 9.83 -5.76 14.48
N ARG A 186 10.96 -5.98 15.17
CA ARG A 186 11.54 -7.29 15.58
C ARG A 186 12.74 -7.09 16.53
N TYR A 187 13.50 -5.99 16.39
CA TYR A 187 14.69 -5.75 17.23
C TYR A 187 14.96 -4.28 17.62
N ASN A 188 14.45 -3.28 16.90
CA ASN A 188 14.91 -1.89 17.05
C ASN A 188 13.76 -0.85 16.92
N VAL A 189 13.97 0.34 17.48
CA VAL A 189 13.17 1.55 17.16
C VAL A 189 14.12 2.53 16.49
N VAL A 190 13.71 3.09 15.35
CA VAL A 190 14.55 3.99 14.57
C VAL A 190 13.97 5.39 14.65
N ARG A 191 14.81 6.37 15.01
CA ARG A 191 14.43 7.78 14.90
C ARG A 191 14.78 8.27 13.51
N MET A 192 13.80 8.83 12.80
CA MET A 192 14.05 9.46 11.51
C MET A 192 13.94 10.95 11.62
N CYS A 193 14.87 11.63 10.96
CA CYS A 193 14.75 13.05 10.68
C CYS A 193 14.49 13.18 9.18
N ILE A 194 13.28 13.62 8.79
CA ILE A 194 13.10 14.23 7.48
C ILE A 194 13.35 15.72 7.64
#